data_AF-A0A7T2GLE1-F1
#
_entry.id   AF-A0A7T2GLE1-F1
#
_cell.length_a   1.000
_cell.length_b   1.000
_cell.length_c   1.000
_cell.angle_alpha   90.00
_cell.angle_beta   90.00
_cell.angle_gamma   90.00
#
_symmetry.space_group_name_H-M   'P 1'
#
loop_
_entity.id
_entity.type
_entity.pdbx_description
1 polymer ?
#
loop_
_entity_poly.entity_id
_entity_poly.type
_entity_poly.pdbx_seq_one_letter_code
_entity_poly.pdbx_strand_id
1 'polypeptide(L)'
;MARTPRRVEDTLARFDEISARLDGHAPSTRAAARRHYGRSARSLGKRVGAMTAAIGALIVATIGFGWIVGPIGIGGLFLVALAIIFILIFMSVWPGEKAEKPYTQDMSNRQVVSRLDSILHLKRPALPSPAGRRVDAISAQLPLLESRLGELDALDPLAQDARRLMGQHLPELIERYERVPPAYRQQRDGEGLTVDERLVAGLDAAKTALDDLGARLTRGDLDAFETQGRFIESRYKDDGGVGGQ
;
A
#
# COMPACT_ATOMS: atom_id res chain seq x y z
N MET A 1 -20.60 52.41 15.57
CA MET A 1 -20.08 51.89 14.29
C MET A 1 -18.68 51.34 14.51
N ALA A 2 -18.54 50.03 14.70
CA ALA A 2 -17.26 49.37 14.90
C ALA A 2 -16.70 48.85 13.57
N ARG A 3 -15.41 49.09 13.33
CA ARG A 3 -14.70 48.88 12.06
C ARG A 3 -13.98 47.53 12.13
N THR A 4 -14.48 46.51 11.44
CA THR A 4 -13.87 45.17 11.35
C THR A 4 -12.51 45.24 10.63
N PRO A 5 -11.46 44.53 11.10
CA PRO A 5 -10.12 44.66 10.55
C PRO A 5 -9.89 43.80 9.29
N ARG A 6 -9.64 44.49 8.17
CA ARG A 6 -9.35 43.97 6.80
C ARG A 6 -8.40 42.77 6.69
N ARG A 7 -7.57 42.51 7.69
CA ARG A 7 -6.63 41.38 7.70
C ARG A 7 -7.31 40.02 7.69
N VAL A 8 -8.49 39.89 8.29
CA VAL A 8 -9.19 38.60 8.35
C VAL A 8 -9.79 38.24 6.99
N GLU A 9 -10.35 39.24 6.30
CA GLU A 9 -10.90 39.07 4.95
C GLU A 9 -9.81 38.70 3.93
N ASP A 10 -8.63 39.34 4.01
CA ASP A 10 -7.49 39.02 3.14
C ASP A 10 -6.94 37.59 3.38
N THR A 11 -6.96 37.13 4.63
CA THR A 11 -6.56 35.75 4.96
C THR A 11 -7.56 34.72 4.49
N LEU A 12 -8.86 35.04 4.55
CA LEU A 12 -9.93 34.15 4.08
C LEU A 12 -9.91 34.04 2.55
N ALA A 13 -9.71 35.14 1.83
CA ALA A 13 -9.61 35.14 0.37
C ALA A 13 -8.39 34.33 -0.12
N ARG A 14 -7.24 34.43 0.57
CA ARG A 14 -6.06 33.62 0.25
C ARG A 14 -6.27 32.13 0.57
N PHE A 15 -7.04 31.83 1.60
CA PHE A 15 -7.38 30.44 1.93
C PHE A 15 -8.31 29.83 0.87
N ASP A 16 -9.27 30.62 0.39
CA ASP A 16 -10.21 30.22 -0.68
C ASP A 16 -9.51 30.04 -2.03
N GLU A 17 -8.48 30.84 -2.32
CA GLU A 17 -7.67 30.65 -3.53
C GLU A 17 -6.79 29.39 -3.44
N ILE A 18 -6.24 29.08 -2.26
CA ILE A 18 -5.44 27.87 -2.04
C ILE A 18 -6.32 26.62 -2.05
N SER A 19 -7.52 26.67 -1.46
CA SER A 19 -8.49 25.57 -1.49
C SER A 19 -9.02 25.34 -2.90
N ALA A 20 -9.31 26.40 -3.67
CA ALA A 20 -9.74 26.30 -5.06
C ALA A 20 -8.67 25.66 -5.97
N ARG A 21 -7.37 25.88 -5.69
CA ARG A 21 -6.27 25.19 -6.39
C ARG A 21 -6.15 23.71 -6.02
N LEU A 22 -6.62 23.32 -4.83
CA LEU A 22 -6.64 21.92 -4.35
C LEU A 22 -7.91 21.17 -4.80
N ASP A 23 -9.03 21.87 -4.95
CA ASP A 23 -10.32 21.28 -5.36
C ASP A 23 -10.48 21.09 -6.89
N GLY A 24 -9.46 21.47 -7.67
CA GLY A 24 -9.38 21.24 -9.12
C GLY A 24 -9.13 19.78 -9.55
N HIS A 25 -9.13 18.80 -8.64
CA HIS A 25 -9.03 17.37 -8.98
C HIS A 25 -10.33 16.62 -8.69
N ALA A 26 -11.12 16.44 -9.76
CA ALA A 26 -12.22 15.50 -10.02
C ALA A 26 -12.86 14.71 -8.83
N PRO A 27 -14.19 14.78 -8.65
CA PRO A 27 -14.94 13.96 -7.68
C PRO A 27 -15.05 12.45 -8.01
N SER A 28 -14.32 11.94 -9.01
CA SER A 28 -14.39 10.55 -9.48
C SER A 28 -13.50 9.56 -8.71
N THR A 29 -12.51 10.03 -7.94
CA THR A 29 -11.58 9.15 -7.21
C THR A 29 -12.10 8.72 -5.82
N ARG A 30 -13.01 9.48 -5.20
CA ARG A 30 -13.59 9.12 -3.89
C ARG A 30 -14.64 8.00 -3.98
N ALA A 31 -15.33 7.88 -5.12
CA ALA A 31 -16.34 6.84 -5.35
C ALA A 31 -15.74 5.49 -5.79
N ALA A 32 -14.65 5.52 -6.57
CA ALA A 32 -13.90 4.31 -6.96
C ALA A 32 -13.09 3.73 -5.79
N ALA A 33 -12.51 4.60 -4.95
CA ALA A 33 -11.86 4.23 -3.70
C ALA A 33 -12.81 3.45 -2.77
N ARG A 34 -14.03 3.95 -2.55
CA ARG A 34 -15.02 3.33 -1.63
C ARG A 34 -15.45 1.91 -2.04
N ARG A 35 -15.46 1.55 -3.32
CA ARG A 35 -15.86 0.20 -3.77
C ARG A 35 -14.76 -0.86 -3.55
N HIS A 36 -13.50 -0.46 -3.49
CA HIS A 36 -12.37 -1.38 -3.22
C HIS A 36 -12.04 -1.56 -1.72
N TYR A 37 -12.42 -0.61 -0.86
CA TYR A 37 -12.24 -0.71 0.61
C TYR A 37 -13.19 -1.69 1.33
N GLY A 38 -14.21 -2.23 0.66
CA GLY A 38 -15.24 -3.07 1.28
C GLY A 38 -14.79 -4.44 1.81
N ARG A 39 -13.58 -4.92 1.44
CA ARG A 39 -13.05 -6.22 1.89
C ARG A 39 -12.01 -6.10 3.00
N SER A 40 -11.23 -5.03 3.04
CA SER A 40 -10.28 -4.76 4.14
C SER A 40 -10.99 -4.26 5.40
N ALA A 41 -12.09 -3.52 5.25
CA ALA A 41 -13.00 -3.11 6.33
C ALA A 41 -13.66 -4.30 7.04
N ARG A 42 -13.78 -5.47 6.40
CA ARG A 42 -14.38 -6.66 7.02
C ARG A 42 -13.49 -7.26 8.12
N SER A 43 -12.17 -7.04 8.04
CA SER A 43 -11.21 -7.50 9.07
C SER A 43 -11.15 -6.55 10.28
N LEU A 44 -11.30 -5.24 10.06
CA LEU A 44 -11.48 -4.27 11.15
C LEU A 44 -12.88 -4.41 11.76
N GLY A 45 -13.91 -4.59 10.94
CA GLY A 45 -15.29 -4.80 11.36
C GLY A 45 -15.50 -6.11 12.13
N LYS A 46 -14.79 -7.19 11.81
CA LYS A 46 -14.79 -8.41 12.63
C LYS A 46 -14.13 -8.20 13.99
N ARG A 47 -13.04 -7.43 14.06
CA ARG A 47 -12.34 -7.13 15.34
C ARG A 47 -13.18 -6.20 16.22
N VAL A 48 -13.71 -5.13 15.66
CA VAL A 48 -14.63 -4.22 16.36
C VAL A 48 -15.93 -4.94 16.72
N GLY A 49 -16.48 -5.76 15.82
CA GLY A 49 -17.68 -6.55 16.07
C GLY A 49 -17.48 -7.58 17.18
N ALA A 50 -16.33 -8.28 17.21
CA ALA A 50 -15.99 -9.20 18.29
C ALA A 50 -15.77 -8.47 19.62
N MET A 51 -15.15 -7.30 19.60
CA MET A 51 -14.96 -6.44 20.79
C MET A 51 -16.30 -5.95 21.35
N THR A 52 -17.18 -5.40 20.50
CA THR A 52 -18.52 -4.97 20.89
C THR A 52 -19.38 -6.15 21.36
N ALA A 53 -19.26 -7.32 20.72
CA ALA A 53 -19.97 -8.52 21.13
C ALA A 53 -19.48 -9.07 22.48
N ALA A 54 -18.18 -9.08 22.74
CA ALA A 54 -17.61 -9.52 24.02
C ALA A 54 -18.01 -8.58 25.17
N ILE A 55 -17.94 -7.26 24.94
CA ILE A 55 -18.39 -6.26 25.92
C ILE A 55 -19.91 -6.38 26.16
N GLY A 56 -20.69 -6.54 25.10
CA GLY A 56 -22.14 -6.73 25.19
C GLY A 56 -22.52 -8.01 25.95
N ALA A 57 -21.85 -9.14 25.65
CA ALA A 57 -22.07 -10.40 26.34
C ALA A 57 -21.74 -10.31 27.83
N LEU A 58 -20.65 -9.60 28.19
CA LEU A 58 -20.27 -9.36 29.58
C LEU A 58 -21.32 -8.52 30.31
N ILE A 59 -21.83 -7.46 29.68
CA ILE A 59 -22.88 -6.60 30.26
C ILE A 59 -24.16 -7.42 30.48
N VAL A 60 -24.59 -8.20 29.50
CA VAL A 60 -25.79 -9.04 29.60
C VAL A 60 -25.64 -10.11 30.68
N ALA A 61 -24.48 -10.78 30.74
CA ALA A 61 -24.20 -11.76 31.79
C ALA A 61 -24.20 -11.13 33.19
N THR A 62 -23.65 -9.91 33.32
CA THR A 62 -23.64 -9.16 34.59
C THR A 62 -25.05 -8.77 35.03
N ILE A 63 -25.87 -8.25 34.11
CA ILE A 63 -27.27 -7.88 34.39
C ILE A 63 -28.09 -9.13 34.76
N GLY A 64 -27.95 -10.22 34.02
CA GLY A 64 -28.66 -11.47 34.27
C GLY A 64 -28.29 -12.11 35.62
N PHE A 65 -27.01 -12.07 36.00
CA PHE A 65 -26.54 -12.59 37.27
C PHE A 65 -27.10 -11.81 38.46
N GLY A 66 -27.15 -10.48 38.38
CA GLY A 66 -27.73 -9.62 39.42
C GLY A 66 -29.23 -9.84 39.63
N TRP A 67 -29.95 -10.34 38.61
CA TRP A 67 -31.37 -10.66 38.69
C TRP A 67 -31.66 -12.00 39.40
N ILE A 68 -30.74 -12.96 39.32
CA ILE A 68 -30.93 -14.32 39.85
C ILE A 68 -30.41 -14.47 41.29
N VAL A 69 -29.30 -13.81 41.64
CA VAL A 69 -28.55 -14.09 42.88
C VAL A 69 -28.68 -12.98 43.93
N GLY A 70 -29.03 -11.76 43.54
CA GLY A 70 -29.17 -10.59 44.43
C GLY A 70 -28.24 -9.43 44.06
N PRO A 71 -28.30 -8.30 44.80
CA PRO A 71 -27.56 -7.09 44.47
C PRO A 71 -26.05 -7.37 44.40
N ILE A 72 -25.45 -7.05 43.27
CA ILE A 72 -24.00 -7.17 43.06
C ILE A 72 -23.35 -6.11 43.94
N GLY A 73 -22.93 -6.49 45.14
CA GLY A 73 -22.16 -5.62 46.03
C GLY A 73 -20.86 -5.14 45.38
N ILE A 74 -20.16 -4.22 46.04
CA ILE A 74 -18.92 -3.59 45.53
C ILE A 74 -17.89 -4.64 45.05
N GLY A 75 -17.81 -5.80 45.72
CA GLY A 75 -16.91 -6.89 45.31
C GLY A 75 -17.21 -7.51 43.95
N GLY A 76 -18.48 -7.59 43.54
CA GLY A 76 -18.85 -8.12 42.22
C GLY A 76 -18.62 -7.09 41.11
N LEU A 77 -18.83 -5.80 41.39
CA LEU A 77 -18.49 -4.72 40.46
C LEU A 77 -16.97 -4.69 40.19
N PHE A 78 -16.15 -4.95 41.21
CA PHE A 78 -14.69 -5.07 41.08
C PHE A 78 -14.28 -6.24 40.17
N LEU A 79 -14.95 -7.39 40.26
CA LEU A 79 -14.68 -8.54 39.38
C LEU A 79 -15.02 -8.25 37.91
N VAL A 80 -16.13 -7.56 37.67
CA VAL A 80 -16.51 -7.14 36.31
C VAL A 80 -15.52 -6.12 35.74
N ALA A 81 -15.10 -5.14 36.55
CA ALA A 81 -14.07 -4.18 36.14
C ALA A 81 -12.73 -4.86 35.83
N LEU A 82 -12.32 -5.83 36.63
CA LEU A 82 -11.12 -6.64 36.38
C LEU A 82 -11.23 -7.46 35.11
N ALA A 83 -12.39 -8.06 34.83
CA ALA A 83 -12.63 -8.81 33.59
C ALA A 83 -12.58 -7.91 32.35
N ILE A 84 -13.12 -6.68 32.42
CA ILE A 84 -13.03 -5.68 31.34
C ILE A 84 -11.57 -5.31 31.09
N ILE A 85 -10.83 -4.99 32.16
CA ILE A 85 -9.40 -4.65 32.07
C ILE A 85 -8.60 -5.84 31.50
N PHE A 86 -8.91 -7.07 31.92
CA PHE A 86 -8.25 -8.27 31.43
C PHE A 86 -8.54 -8.50 29.94
N ILE A 87 -9.78 -8.33 29.48
CA ILE A 87 -10.14 -8.43 28.05
C ILE A 87 -9.42 -7.35 27.23
N LEU A 88 -9.37 -6.11 27.74
CA LEU A 88 -8.68 -5.00 27.08
C LEU A 88 -7.17 -5.24 26.99
N ILE A 89 -6.52 -5.68 28.08
CA ILE A 89 -5.09 -6.01 28.10
C ILE A 89 -4.80 -7.21 27.22
N PHE A 90 -5.54 -8.31 27.37
CA PHE A 90 -5.33 -9.53 26.59
C PHE A 90 -5.47 -9.28 25.09
N MET A 91 -6.44 -8.46 24.68
CA MET A 91 -6.63 -8.09 23.27
C MET A 91 -5.64 -7.02 22.79
N SER A 92 -5.16 -6.12 23.66
CA SER A 92 -4.13 -5.13 23.32
C SER A 92 -2.74 -5.75 23.19
N VAL A 93 -2.45 -6.81 23.94
CA VAL A 93 -1.15 -7.48 23.96
C VAL A 93 -1.06 -8.55 22.88
N TRP A 94 -2.18 -8.99 22.29
CA TRP A 94 -2.15 -9.80 21.07
C TRP A 94 -1.90 -8.91 19.85
N PRO A 95 -0.68 -8.90 19.27
CA PRO A 95 -0.47 -8.28 17.98
C PRO A 95 -1.24 -9.18 17.02
N GLY A 96 -2.36 -8.69 16.50
CA GLY A 96 -3.06 -9.39 15.45
C GLY A 96 -2.21 -9.31 14.19
N GLU A 97 -1.15 -10.13 14.11
CA GLU A 97 -0.36 -10.45 12.93
C GLU A 97 -1.36 -10.74 11.82
N LYS A 98 -1.64 -9.71 11.02
CA LYS A 98 -2.04 -9.97 9.66
C LYS A 98 -0.74 -10.34 9.00
N ALA A 99 -0.38 -11.62 9.13
CA ALA A 99 0.45 -12.27 8.14
C ALA A 99 -0.28 -12.07 6.81
N GLU A 100 0.06 -10.97 6.15
CA GLU A 100 -0.37 -10.66 4.82
C GLU A 100 0.04 -11.87 3.99
N LYS A 101 -0.94 -12.59 3.42
CA LYS A 101 -0.72 -13.92 2.83
C LYS A 101 0.59 -13.94 2.04
N PRO A 102 1.49 -14.89 2.28
CA PRO A 102 2.79 -14.94 1.63
C PRO A 102 2.64 -14.76 0.12
N TYR A 103 3.62 -14.12 -0.52
CA TYR A 103 3.74 -14.17 -1.97
C TYR A 103 3.51 -15.61 -2.44
N THR A 104 2.43 -15.83 -3.18
CA THR A 104 2.10 -17.14 -3.73
C THR A 104 2.36 -17.07 -5.22
N GLN A 105 2.99 -18.10 -5.77
CA GLN A 105 3.30 -18.17 -7.21
C GLN A 105 2.04 -18.11 -8.09
N ASP A 106 0.86 -18.38 -7.53
CA ASP A 106 -0.43 -18.36 -8.23
C ASP A 106 -0.98 -16.94 -8.49
N MET A 107 -0.38 -15.89 -7.91
CA MET A 107 -0.84 -14.52 -8.14
C MET A 107 -0.59 -14.09 -9.59
N SER A 108 -1.52 -13.34 -10.18
CA SER A 108 -1.29 -12.78 -11.51
C SER A 108 -0.26 -11.66 -11.47
N ASN A 109 0.40 -11.42 -12.61
CA ASN A 109 1.43 -10.39 -12.73
C ASN A 109 0.92 -9.01 -12.28
N ARG A 110 -0.30 -8.62 -12.69
CA ARG A 110 -0.94 -7.37 -12.27
C ARG A 110 -1.22 -7.31 -10.77
N GLN A 111 -1.67 -8.43 -10.18
CA GLN A 111 -1.95 -8.50 -8.75
C GLN A 111 -0.70 -8.28 -7.89
N VAL A 112 0.46 -8.75 -8.35
CA VAL A 112 1.74 -8.53 -7.63
C VAL A 112 2.08 -7.04 -7.61
N VAL A 113 1.94 -6.35 -8.75
CA VAL A 113 2.22 -4.91 -8.87
C VAL A 113 1.25 -4.07 -8.02
N SER A 114 -0.05 -4.33 -8.15
CA SER A 114 -1.09 -3.63 -7.38
C SER A 114 -0.94 -3.84 -5.87
N ARG A 115 -0.51 -5.04 -5.46
CA ARG A 115 -0.21 -5.33 -4.06
C ARG A 115 0.99 -4.53 -3.57
N LEU A 116 2.08 -4.49 -4.34
CA LEU A 116 3.24 -3.67 -3.98
C LEU A 116 2.83 -2.20 -3.80
N ASP A 117 2.08 -1.63 -4.74
CA ASP A 117 1.64 -0.23 -4.63
C ASP A 117 0.84 0.02 -3.34
N SER A 118 -0.06 -0.90 -3.00
CA SER A 118 -0.83 -0.85 -1.75
C SER A 118 0.07 -0.90 -0.51
N ILE A 119 1.09 -1.75 -0.50
CA ILE A 119 2.06 -1.86 0.60
C ILE A 119 2.88 -0.57 0.69
N LEU A 120 3.43 -0.08 -0.42
CA LEU A 120 4.23 1.13 -0.46
C LEU A 120 3.46 2.33 0.08
N HIS A 121 2.21 2.51 -0.37
CA HIS A 121 1.34 3.58 0.10
C HIS A 121 1.05 3.48 1.61
N LEU A 122 0.79 2.26 2.12
CA LEU A 122 0.53 2.04 3.54
C LEU A 122 1.76 2.30 4.40
N LYS A 123 2.94 1.93 3.91
CA LYS A 123 4.21 1.98 4.65
C LYS A 123 4.88 3.34 4.59
N ARG A 124 4.60 4.14 3.56
CA ARG A 124 5.18 5.48 3.34
C ARG A 124 5.24 6.37 4.59
N PRO A 125 4.20 6.49 5.45
CA PRO A 125 4.24 7.38 6.62
C PRO A 125 5.21 6.94 7.72
N ALA A 126 5.58 5.66 7.76
CA ALA A 126 6.49 5.11 8.77
C ALA A 126 7.98 5.24 8.39
N LEU A 127 8.26 5.72 7.17
CA LEU A 127 9.60 5.81 6.61
C LEU A 127 10.21 7.21 6.83
N PRO A 128 11.54 7.31 6.95
CA PRO A 128 12.23 8.59 7.03
C PRO A 128 12.06 9.35 5.72
N SER A 129 12.06 10.69 5.77
CA SER A 129 11.79 11.56 4.61
C SER A 129 12.57 11.19 3.34
N PRO A 130 13.89 10.89 3.39
CA PRO A 130 14.64 10.45 2.21
C PRO A 130 14.12 9.15 1.59
N ALA A 131 13.80 8.13 2.41
CA ALA A 131 13.25 6.87 1.94
C ALA A 131 11.83 7.02 1.39
N GLY A 132 11.02 7.87 2.02
CA GLY A 132 9.68 8.21 1.53
C GLY A 132 9.69 8.74 0.09
N ARG A 133 10.65 9.60 -0.26
CA ARG A 133 10.81 10.08 -1.64
C ARG A 133 11.15 8.97 -2.63
N ARG A 134 11.90 7.93 -2.22
CA ARG A 134 12.22 6.78 -3.08
C ARG A 134 11.01 5.90 -3.30
N VAL A 135 10.23 5.66 -2.25
CA VAL A 135 8.96 4.95 -2.34
C VAL A 135 8.00 5.67 -3.28
N ASP A 136 7.86 6.99 -3.15
CA ASP A 136 7.01 7.79 -4.04
C ASP A 136 7.46 7.66 -5.52
N ALA A 137 8.78 7.65 -5.76
CA ALA A 137 9.34 7.45 -7.10
C ALA A 137 9.11 6.04 -7.67
N ILE A 138 9.19 5.00 -6.83
CA ILE A 138 8.87 3.62 -7.22
C ILE A 138 7.38 3.51 -7.56
N SER A 139 6.49 4.02 -6.70
CA SER A 139 5.05 4.00 -6.93
C SER A 139 4.64 4.68 -8.23
N ALA A 140 5.34 5.75 -8.64
CA ALA A 140 5.07 6.43 -9.91
C ALA A 140 5.34 5.55 -11.16
N GLN A 141 6.19 4.53 -11.04
CA GLN A 141 6.57 3.63 -12.14
C GLN A 141 5.67 2.38 -12.22
N LEU A 142 5.02 2.00 -11.12
CA LEU A 142 4.22 0.79 -11.02
C LEU A 142 3.07 0.70 -12.04
N PRO A 143 2.32 1.77 -12.38
CA PRO A 143 1.23 1.67 -13.36
C PRO A 143 1.70 1.23 -14.75
N LEU A 144 2.87 1.73 -15.19
CA LEU A 144 3.47 1.32 -16.46
C LEU A 144 3.88 -0.16 -16.41
N LEU A 145 4.55 -0.57 -15.32
CA LEU A 145 4.94 -1.95 -15.11
C LEU A 145 3.74 -2.90 -15.03
N GLU A 146 2.64 -2.48 -14.40
CA GLU A 146 1.41 -3.27 -14.30
C GLU A 146 0.81 -3.54 -15.68
N SER A 147 0.73 -2.51 -16.53
CA SER A 147 0.23 -2.66 -17.90
C SER A 147 1.06 -3.65 -18.68
N ARG A 148 2.39 -3.49 -18.68
CA ARG A 148 3.32 -4.30 -19.47
C ARG A 148 3.43 -5.72 -18.94
N LEU A 149 3.68 -5.89 -17.64
CA LEU A 149 3.80 -7.20 -17.04
C LEU A 149 2.50 -8.00 -17.13
N GLY A 150 1.36 -7.32 -17.18
CA GLY A 150 0.06 -7.94 -17.36
C GLY A 150 -0.21 -8.53 -18.75
N GLU A 151 0.63 -8.22 -19.74
CA GLU A 151 0.54 -8.79 -21.10
C GLU A 151 1.41 -10.06 -21.25
N LEU A 152 2.41 -10.24 -20.39
CA LEU A 152 3.29 -11.41 -20.41
C LEU A 152 2.66 -12.62 -19.72
N ASP A 153 3.06 -13.82 -20.18
CA ASP A 153 2.76 -15.06 -19.49
C ASP A 153 3.39 -15.06 -18.08
N ALA A 154 2.73 -15.74 -17.14
CA ALA A 154 3.27 -15.87 -15.79
C ALA A 154 4.59 -16.66 -15.77
N LEU A 155 4.82 -17.60 -16.69
CA LEU A 155 6.03 -18.42 -16.79
C LEU A 155 7.19 -17.72 -17.49
N ASP A 156 6.98 -16.52 -18.04
CA ASP A 156 8.04 -15.75 -18.68
C ASP A 156 9.15 -15.41 -17.66
N PRO A 157 10.44 -15.64 -17.98
CA PRO A 157 11.55 -15.37 -17.06
C PRO A 157 11.58 -13.91 -16.58
N LEU A 158 11.32 -12.95 -17.46
CA LEU A 158 11.30 -11.53 -17.14
C LEU A 158 10.11 -11.18 -16.24
N ALA A 159 8.97 -11.84 -16.46
CA ALA A 159 7.81 -11.73 -15.57
C ALA A 159 8.11 -12.28 -14.17
N GLN A 160 8.75 -13.45 -14.09
CA GLN A 160 9.14 -14.09 -12.83
C GLN A 160 10.12 -13.23 -12.03
N ASP A 161 11.14 -12.66 -12.66
CA ASP A 161 12.12 -11.80 -11.99
C ASP A 161 11.48 -10.52 -11.46
N ALA A 162 10.64 -9.86 -12.25
CA ALA A 162 9.89 -8.68 -11.80
C ALA A 162 8.97 -9.00 -10.62
N ARG A 163 8.28 -10.14 -10.65
CA ARG A 163 7.42 -10.59 -9.56
C ARG A 163 8.18 -10.90 -8.28
N ARG A 164 9.36 -11.52 -8.37
CA ARG A 164 10.22 -11.76 -7.20
C ARG A 164 10.68 -10.44 -6.60
N LEU A 165 11.13 -9.50 -7.43
CA LEU A 165 11.54 -8.18 -6.96
C LEU A 165 10.40 -7.47 -6.22
N MET A 166 9.22 -7.37 -6.86
CA MET A 166 8.08 -6.63 -6.31
C MET A 166 7.31 -7.35 -5.21
N GLY A 167 7.19 -8.67 -5.30
CA GLY A 167 6.40 -9.49 -4.40
C GLY A 167 7.16 -10.02 -3.19
N GLN A 168 8.49 -10.12 -3.29
CA GLN A 168 9.33 -10.69 -2.23
C GLN A 168 10.38 -9.68 -1.77
N HIS A 169 11.30 -9.25 -2.63
CA HIS A 169 12.47 -8.49 -2.19
C HIS A 169 12.16 -7.08 -1.68
N LEU A 170 11.34 -6.29 -2.38
CA LEU A 170 10.96 -4.95 -1.92
C LEU A 170 10.16 -5.00 -0.60
N PRO A 171 9.07 -5.80 -0.49
CA PRO A 171 8.34 -5.91 0.76
C PRO A 171 9.23 -6.37 1.92
N GLU A 172 10.07 -7.38 1.68
CA GLU A 172 10.99 -7.91 2.69
C GLU A 172 11.99 -6.85 3.18
N LEU A 173 12.51 -5.99 2.29
CA LEU A 173 13.40 -4.89 2.65
C LEU A 173 12.71 -3.93 3.63
N ILE A 174 11.46 -3.54 3.33
CA ILE A 174 10.68 -2.63 4.18
C ILE A 174 10.35 -3.29 5.51
N GLU A 175 9.93 -4.56 5.50
CA GLU A 175 9.64 -5.33 6.72
C GLU A 175 10.88 -5.46 7.62
N ARG A 176 12.05 -5.76 7.04
CA ARG A 176 13.31 -5.86 7.79
C ARG A 176 13.67 -4.53 8.44
N TYR A 177 13.48 -3.41 7.74
CA TYR A 177 13.67 -2.08 8.31
C TYR A 177 12.71 -1.79 9.47
N GLU A 178 11.43 -2.15 9.35
CA GLU A 178 10.44 -1.96 10.41
C GLU A 178 10.75 -2.78 11.67
N ARG A 179 11.35 -3.97 11.53
CA ARG A 179 11.79 -4.80 12.66
C ARG A 179 12.92 -4.14 13.47
N VAL A 180 13.66 -3.20 12.90
CA VAL A 180 14.71 -2.48 13.62
C VAL A 180 14.08 -1.43 14.55
N PRO A 181 14.27 -1.53 15.87
CA PRO A 181 13.72 -0.54 16.79
C PRO A 181 14.32 0.85 16.54
N PRO A 182 13.55 1.94 16.71
CA PRO A 182 14.02 3.31 16.40
C PRO A 182 15.35 3.69 17.06
N ALA A 183 15.60 3.21 18.29
CA ALA A 183 16.85 3.47 19.02
C ALA A 183 18.11 2.95 18.33
N TYR A 184 17.99 1.94 17.45
CA TYR A 184 19.11 1.31 16.77
C TYR A 184 19.28 1.78 15.32
N ARG A 185 18.36 2.59 14.78
CA ARG A 185 18.40 2.97 13.35
C ARG A 185 19.58 3.86 12.95
N GLN A 186 20.13 4.58 13.93
CA GLN A 186 21.30 5.43 13.76
C GLN A 186 22.63 4.68 13.99
N GLN A 187 22.59 3.39 14.38
CA GLN A 187 23.82 2.60 14.45
C GLN A 187 24.37 2.37 13.06
N ARG A 188 25.69 2.52 12.95
CA ARG A 188 26.43 2.24 11.74
C ARG A 188 26.77 0.76 11.67
N ASP A 189 26.63 0.19 10.48
CA ASP A 189 27.08 -1.15 10.17
C ASP A 189 28.57 -1.21 9.80
N GLY A 190 29.05 -2.38 9.36
CA GLY A 190 30.44 -2.61 8.97
C GLY A 190 30.92 -1.82 7.74
N GLU A 191 30.00 -1.26 6.95
CA GLU A 191 30.31 -0.39 5.80
C GLU A 191 30.18 1.09 6.17
N GLY A 192 29.91 1.38 7.45
CA GLY A 192 29.76 2.73 7.96
C GLY A 192 28.41 3.37 7.65
N LEU A 193 27.43 2.66 7.11
CA LEU A 193 26.09 3.18 6.83
C LEU A 193 25.17 2.99 8.03
N THR A 194 24.30 3.95 8.28
CA THR A 194 23.17 3.79 9.21
C THR A 194 22.09 2.92 8.60
N VAL A 195 21.17 2.40 9.42
CA VAL A 195 20.04 1.59 8.95
C VAL A 195 19.12 2.39 8.02
N ASP A 196 18.92 3.68 8.32
CA ASP A 196 18.14 4.59 7.47
C ASP A 196 18.83 4.82 6.12
N GLU A 197 20.15 5.03 6.10
CA GLU A 197 20.94 5.18 4.87
C GLU A 197 20.93 3.88 4.04
N ARG A 198 21.05 2.71 4.70
CA ARG A 198 20.99 1.40 4.04
C ARG A 198 19.62 1.14 3.42
N LEU A 199 18.54 1.56 4.07
CA LEU A 199 17.19 1.51 3.49
C LEU A 199 17.12 2.37 2.23
N VAL A 200 17.60 3.61 2.27
CA VAL A 200 17.59 4.52 1.12
C VAL A 200 18.36 3.91 -0.05
N ALA A 201 19.56 3.39 0.20
CA ALA A 201 20.38 2.73 -0.82
C ALA A 201 19.67 1.50 -1.42
N GLY A 202 19.03 0.67 -0.57
CA GLY A 202 18.26 -0.48 -1.02
C GLY A 202 17.05 -0.12 -1.88
N LEU A 203 16.32 0.96 -1.51
CA LEU A 203 15.20 1.47 -2.30
C LEU A 203 15.66 2.09 -3.63
N ASP A 204 16.80 2.77 -3.65
CA ASP A 204 17.40 3.31 -4.88
C ASP A 204 17.84 2.19 -5.83
N ALA A 205 18.44 1.12 -5.31
CA ALA A 205 18.78 -0.07 -6.08
C ALA A 205 17.52 -0.77 -6.62
N ALA A 206 16.49 -0.92 -5.80
CA ALA A 206 15.20 -1.50 -6.19
C ALA A 206 14.53 -0.70 -7.32
N LYS A 207 14.50 0.64 -7.21
CA LYS A 207 14.00 1.52 -8.27
C LYS A 207 14.75 1.30 -9.58
N THR A 208 16.09 1.31 -9.52
CA THR A 208 16.93 1.12 -10.71
C THR A 208 16.68 -0.24 -11.38
N ALA A 209 16.50 -1.30 -10.58
CA ALA A 209 16.15 -2.61 -11.11
C ALA A 209 14.77 -2.64 -11.77
N LEU A 210 13.78 -1.94 -11.20
CA LEU A 210 12.45 -1.80 -11.81
C LEU A 210 12.49 -1.02 -13.13
N ASP A 211 13.32 0.04 -13.21
CA ASP A 211 13.56 0.79 -14.43
C ASP A 211 14.16 -0.09 -15.54
N ASP A 212 15.19 -0.87 -15.21
CA ASP A 212 15.82 -1.80 -16.16
C ASP A 212 14.85 -2.89 -16.63
N LEU A 213 14.06 -3.46 -15.71
CA LEU A 213 13.00 -4.41 -16.07
C LEU A 213 11.97 -3.77 -17.01
N GLY A 214 11.51 -2.55 -16.70
CA GLY A 214 10.59 -1.80 -17.56
C GLY A 214 11.16 -1.53 -18.96
N ALA A 215 12.45 -1.21 -19.04
CA ALA A 215 13.15 -1.00 -20.30
C ALA A 215 13.25 -2.29 -21.12
N ARG A 216 13.56 -3.43 -20.49
CA ARG A 216 13.63 -4.74 -21.14
C ARG A 216 12.26 -5.20 -21.66
N LEU A 217 11.20 -5.00 -20.87
CA LEU A 217 9.82 -5.28 -21.29
C LEU A 217 9.44 -4.47 -22.53
N THR A 218 9.81 -3.20 -22.56
CA THR A 218 9.52 -2.31 -23.70
C THR A 218 10.34 -2.65 -24.95
N ARG A 219 11.56 -3.17 -24.79
CA ARG A 219 12.43 -3.52 -25.91
C ARG A 219 11.83 -4.65 -26.75
N GLY A 220 11.23 -5.66 -26.11
CA GLY A 220 10.52 -6.75 -26.82
C GLY A 220 9.40 -6.24 -27.72
N ASP A 221 8.61 -5.27 -27.25
CA ASP A 221 7.54 -4.64 -28.04
C ASP A 221 8.09 -3.88 -29.25
N LEU A 222 9.20 -3.16 -29.08
CA LEU A 222 9.84 -2.39 -30.14
C LEU A 222 10.40 -3.31 -31.24
N ASP A 223 11.07 -4.39 -30.86
CA ASP A 223 11.63 -5.37 -31.80
C ASP A 223 10.52 -6.08 -32.60
N ALA A 224 9.42 -6.43 -31.94
CA ALA A 224 8.25 -7.02 -32.57
C ALA A 224 7.60 -6.04 -33.57
N PHE A 225 7.47 -4.76 -33.18
CA PHE A 225 6.95 -3.70 -34.05
C PHE A 225 7.83 -3.48 -35.29
N GLU A 226 9.15 -3.42 -35.13
CA GLU A 226 10.09 -3.24 -36.24
C GLU A 226 10.00 -4.41 -37.23
N THR A 227 9.94 -5.64 -36.73
CA THR A 227 9.79 -6.85 -37.55
C THR A 227 8.52 -6.81 -38.37
N GLN A 228 7.39 -6.43 -37.76
CA GLN A 228 6.11 -6.30 -38.44
C GLN A 228 6.14 -5.21 -39.52
N GLY A 229 6.78 -4.07 -39.23
CA GLY A 229 6.97 -2.98 -40.19
C GLY A 229 7.77 -3.41 -41.43
N ARG A 230 8.90 -4.09 -41.21
CA ARG A 230 9.75 -4.63 -42.30
C ARG A 230 8.99 -5.67 -43.15
N PHE A 231 8.21 -6.54 -42.53
CA PHE A 231 7.39 -7.54 -43.23
C PHE A 231 6.33 -6.88 -44.13
N ILE A 232 5.64 -5.85 -43.63
CA ILE A 232 4.65 -5.10 -44.42
C ILE A 232 5.36 -4.40 -45.59
N GLU A 233 6.51 -3.77 -45.35
CA GLU A 233 7.27 -3.13 -46.41
C GLU A 233 7.67 -4.14 -47.49
N SER A 234 8.26 -5.28 -47.13
CA SER A 234 8.64 -6.30 -48.13
C SER A 234 7.44 -6.87 -48.88
N ARG A 235 6.34 -7.16 -48.18
CA ARG A 235 5.19 -7.86 -48.80
C ARG A 235 4.42 -6.97 -49.77
N TYR A 236 4.26 -5.68 -49.45
CA TYR A 236 3.41 -4.77 -50.20
C TYR A 236 4.16 -3.81 -51.12
N LYS A 237 5.47 -3.58 -50.90
CA LYS A 237 6.31 -2.79 -51.81
C LYS A 237 6.72 -3.60 -53.04
N ASP A 238 6.94 -4.91 -52.90
CA ASP A 238 7.27 -5.80 -54.03
C ASP A 238 6.04 -6.14 -54.90
N ASP A 239 4.84 -6.33 -54.33
CA ASP A 239 3.60 -6.55 -55.11
C ASP A 239 3.17 -5.31 -55.92
N GLY A 240 3.57 -4.11 -55.50
CA GLY A 240 3.32 -2.86 -56.23
C GLY A 240 4.22 -2.63 -57.45
N GLY A 241 5.28 -3.43 -57.62
CA GLY A 241 6.27 -3.30 -58.70
C GLY A 241 6.05 -4.24 -59.90
N VAL A 242 5.15 -5.22 -59.82
CA VAL A 242 4.99 -6.28 -60.85
C VAL A 242 3.79 -6.04 -61.79
N GLY A 243 3.09 -4.90 -61.67
CA GLY A 243 1.88 -4.59 -62.45
C GLY A 243 2.07 -3.71 -63.69
N GLY A 244 3.29 -3.40 -64.13
CA GLY A 244 3.50 -2.39 -65.17
C GLY A 244 4.67 -2.67 -66.10
N GLN A 245 4.60 -3.72 -66.91
CA GLN A 245 5.22 -3.81 -68.24
C GLN A 245 4.35 -4.65 -69.17
#